data_AF-A0A0R2CJR8-F1
#
_entry.id   AF-A0A0R2CJR8-F1
#
_cell.length_a   1.000
_cell.length_b   1.000
_cell.length_c   1.000
_cell.angle_alpha   90.00
_cell.angle_beta   90.00
_cell.angle_gamma   90.00
#
_symmetry.space_group_name_H-M   'P 1'
#
loop_
_entity.id
_entity.type
_entity.pdbx_description
1 polymer ?
#
loop_
_entity_poly.entity_id
_entity_poly.type
_entity_poly.pdbx_seq_one_letter_code
_entity_poly.pdbx_strand_id
1 'polypeptide(L)'
;MMVNGKRQRRGFTLIEVLAALAVIVILTITLIVTVKGQMQHAEAKNVATIVRSVNAQLEVQTPDMDDAGTPQSLGEMRDKGFISGAQYSQLVDAGVKVSTAGSGVTLKAPTGK
;
A
#
# COMPACT_ATOMS: atom_id res chain seq x y z
N MET A 1 59.44 43.40 10.92
CA MET A 1 59.03 42.83 9.63
C MET A 1 57.84 41.92 9.89
N MET A 2 56.61 42.34 9.58
CA MET A 2 55.40 41.52 9.78
C MET A 2 54.49 41.73 8.56
N VAL A 3 54.32 40.65 7.78
CA VAL A 3 53.43 40.63 6.62
C VAL A 3 52.10 40.01 7.08
N ASN A 4 51.10 40.85 7.32
CA ASN A 4 49.72 40.40 7.54
C ASN A 4 49.10 40.05 6.18
N GLY A 5 49.18 38.77 5.79
CA GLY A 5 48.48 38.24 4.63
C GLY A 5 46.97 38.21 4.85
N LYS A 6 46.22 39.11 4.22
CA LYS A 6 44.75 39.06 4.19
C LYS A 6 44.29 37.85 3.36
N ARG A 7 43.68 36.85 4.01
CA ARG A 7 43.03 35.72 3.32
C ARG A 7 41.77 36.22 2.61
N GLN A 8 41.78 36.24 1.27
CA GLN A 8 40.57 36.47 0.48
C GLN A 8 39.61 35.28 0.66
N ARG A 9 38.44 35.52 1.25
CA ARG A 9 37.36 34.54 1.27
C ARG A 9 36.70 34.53 -0.10
N ARG A 10 36.82 33.42 -0.83
CA ARG A 10 36.09 33.21 -2.09
C ARG A 10 34.62 33.03 -1.76
N GLY A 11 33.79 33.95 -2.23
CA GLY A 11 32.34 33.89 -2.05
C GLY A 11 31.69 32.84 -2.96
N PHE A 12 30.46 32.48 -2.63
CA PHE A 12 29.63 31.59 -3.45
C PHE A 12 29.35 32.24 -4.81
N THR A 13 29.61 31.52 -5.89
CA THR A 13 29.33 31.98 -7.25
C THR A 13 27.89 31.60 -7.65
N LEU A 14 27.26 32.40 -8.52
CA LEU A 14 25.91 32.11 -9.00
C LEU A 14 25.80 30.76 -9.72
N ILE A 15 26.85 30.38 -10.46
CA ILE A 15 26.88 29.10 -11.20
C ILE A 15 26.87 27.90 -10.26
N GLU A 16 27.50 28.01 -9.09
CA GLU A 16 27.54 26.92 -8.10
C GLU A 16 26.18 26.74 -7.43
N VAL A 17 25.47 27.84 -7.16
CA VAL A 17 24.08 27.79 -6.67
C VAL A 17 23.15 27.18 -7.71
N LEU A 18 23.33 27.50 -9.00
CA LEU A 18 22.53 26.98 -10.10
C LEU A 18 22.75 25.46 -10.29
N ALA A 19 24.01 25.02 -10.20
CA ALA A 19 24.36 23.60 -10.22
C ALA A 19 23.76 22.84 -9.03
N ALA A 20 23.83 23.40 -7.82
CA ALA A 20 23.23 22.81 -6.63
C ALA A 20 21.70 22.70 -6.75
N LEU A 21 21.03 23.74 -7.26
CA LEU A 21 19.59 23.74 -7.51
C LEU A 21 19.17 22.65 -8.49
N ALA A 22 19.90 22.49 -9.59
CA ALA A 22 19.62 21.44 -10.58
C ALA A 22 19.71 20.04 -9.94
N VAL A 23 20.74 19.79 -9.12
CA VAL A 23 20.91 18.52 -8.42
C VAL A 23 19.77 18.27 -7.42
N ILE A 24 19.38 19.28 -6.64
CA ILE A 24 18.26 19.15 -5.67
C ILE A 24 16.95 18.81 -6.38
N VAL A 25 16.67 19.44 -7.53
CA VAL A 25 15.46 19.16 -8.31
C VAL A 25 15.45 17.71 -8.81
N ILE A 26 16.58 17.22 -9.33
CA ILE A 26 16.68 15.82 -9.78
C ILE A 26 16.46 14.87 -8.60
N LEU A 27 17.15 15.10 -7.48
CA LEU A 27 17.04 14.24 -6.29
C LEU A 27 15.63 14.21 -5.73
N THR A 28 14.93 15.35 -5.69
CA THR A 28 13.55 15.43 -5.18
C THR A 28 12.57 14.69 -6.09
N ILE A 29 12.69 14.81 -7.41
CA ILE A 29 11.85 14.05 -8.36
C ILE A 29 12.08 12.54 -8.19
N THR A 30 13.34 12.11 -8.16
CA THR A 30 13.68 10.68 -7.97
C THR A 30 13.11 10.14 -6.66
N LEU A 31 13.27 10.89 -5.56
CA LEU A 31 12.74 10.51 -4.26
C LEU A 31 11.21 10.31 -4.30
N ILE A 32 10.47 11.23 -4.91
CA ILE A 32 9.00 11.16 -5.00
C ILE A 32 8.55 9.89 -5.72
N VAL A 33 9.19 9.55 -6.86
CA VAL A 33 8.84 8.36 -7.63
C VAL A 33 9.11 7.08 -6.84
N THR A 34 10.26 7.00 -6.15
CA THR A 34 10.61 5.85 -5.32
C THR A 34 9.63 5.67 -4.16
N VAL A 35 9.28 6.73 -3.45
CA VAL A 35 8.32 6.67 -2.32
C VAL A 35 6.94 6.23 -2.81
N LYS A 36 6.46 6.75 -3.95
CA LYS A 36 5.18 6.32 -4.53
C LYS A 36 5.17 4.83 -4.88
N GLY A 37 6.25 4.30 -5.47
CA GLY A 37 6.38 2.87 -5.77
C GLY A 37 6.36 2.01 -4.50
N GLN A 38 7.05 2.45 -3.44
CA GLN A 38 7.03 1.76 -2.15
C GLN A 38 5.64 1.77 -1.50
N MET A 39 4.91 2.88 -1.56
CA MET A 39 3.55 2.97 -1.02
C MET A 39 2.58 2.04 -1.76
N GLN A 40 2.62 2.00 -3.10
CA GLN A 40 1.78 1.10 -3.90
C GLN A 40 2.07 -0.38 -3.59
N HIS A 41 3.34 -0.75 -3.44
CA HIS A 41 3.71 -2.11 -3.04
C HIS A 41 3.26 -2.46 -1.60
N ALA A 42 3.34 -1.50 -0.68
CA ALA A 42 2.87 -1.69 0.70
C ALA A 42 1.35 -1.87 0.74
N GLU A 43 0.60 -1.08 -0.02
CA GLU A 43 -0.86 -1.18 -0.14
C GLU A 43 -1.27 -2.54 -0.72
N ALA A 44 -0.66 -2.95 -1.85
CA ALA A 44 -0.92 -4.25 -2.46
C ALA A 44 -0.59 -5.42 -1.52
N LYS A 45 0.52 -5.34 -0.77
CA LYS A 45 0.92 -6.36 0.21
C LYS A 45 0.00 -6.39 1.43
N ASN A 46 -0.52 -5.25 1.86
CA ASN A 46 -1.48 -5.15 2.95
C ASN A 46 -2.80 -5.82 2.56
N VAL A 47 -3.36 -5.47 1.40
CA VAL A 47 -4.58 -6.09 0.86
C VAL A 47 -4.41 -7.61 0.70
N ALA A 48 -3.27 -8.07 0.16
CA ALA A 48 -3.00 -9.50 0.02
C ALA A 48 -2.92 -10.22 1.38
N THR A 49 -2.39 -9.57 2.41
CA THR A 49 -2.31 -10.14 3.77
C THR A 49 -3.70 -10.22 4.40
N ILE A 50 -4.53 -9.19 4.25
CA ILE A 50 -5.92 -9.18 4.74
C ILE A 50 -6.75 -10.26 4.04
N VAL A 51 -6.61 -10.40 2.73
CA VAL A 51 -7.30 -11.46 1.97
C VAL A 51 -6.87 -12.85 2.45
N ARG A 52 -5.57 -13.07 2.71
CA ARG A 52 -5.07 -14.34 3.24
C ARG A 52 -5.60 -14.64 4.65
N SER A 53 -5.66 -13.65 5.54
CA SER A 53 -6.16 -13.88 6.90
C SER A 53 -7.65 -14.17 6.91
N VAL A 54 -8.45 -13.47 6.10
CA VAL A 54 -9.89 -13.73 5.98
C VAL A 54 -10.16 -15.09 5.32
N ASN A 55 -9.40 -15.46 4.28
CA ASN A 55 -9.54 -16.79 3.68
C ASN A 55 -9.17 -17.91 4.67
N ALA A 56 -8.12 -17.73 5.48
CA ALA A 56 -7.77 -18.70 6.52
C ALA A 56 -8.85 -18.79 7.63
N GLN A 57 -9.49 -17.68 7.97
CA GLN A 57 -10.61 -17.67 8.91
C GLN A 57 -11.84 -18.38 8.33
N LEU A 58 -12.12 -18.17 7.04
CA LEU A 58 -13.19 -18.87 6.33
C LEU A 58 -12.92 -20.38 6.26
N GLU A 59 -11.69 -20.79 5.93
CA GLU A 59 -11.33 -22.21 5.84
C GLU A 59 -11.58 -22.95 7.16
N VAL A 60 -11.22 -22.33 8.29
CA VAL A 60 -11.48 -22.87 9.63
C VAL A 60 -12.98 -22.89 9.99
N GLN A 61 -13.78 -21.96 9.47
CA GLN A 61 -15.23 -21.89 9.73
C GLN A 61 -16.07 -22.69 8.73
N THR A 62 -15.51 -23.15 7.62
CA THR A 62 -16.19 -23.96 6.59
C THR A 62 -16.97 -25.16 7.16
N PRO A 63 -16.48 -25.92 8.17
CA PRO A 63 -17.25 -27.02 8.76
C PRO A 63 -18.54 -26.59 9.44
N ASP A 64 -18.63 -25.35 9.92
CA ASP A 64 -19.83 -24.76 10.54
C ASP A 64 -20.72 -24.02 9.52
N MET A 65 -20.25 -23.84 8.27
CA MET A 65 -20.96 -23.13 7.20
C MET A 65 -21.87 -24.03 6.35
N ASP A 66 -21.77 -25.36 6.49
CA ASP A 66 -22.57 -26.33 5.74
C ASP A 66 -24.09 -26.19 6.01
N ASP A 67 -24.50 -25.62 7.15
CA ASP A 67 -25.90 -25.36 7.51
C ASP A 67 -26.40 -23.94 7.17
N ALA A 68 -25.50 -22.96 6.97
CA ALA A 68 -25.86 -21.52 6.95
C ALA A 68 -25.90 -20.87 5.54
N GLY A 69 -25.54 -21.62 4.49
CA GLY A 69 -25.50 -21.16 3.11
C GLY A 69 -24.30 -20.25 2.80
N THR A 70 -23.59 -20.57 1.72
CA THR A 70 -22.38 -19.86 1.27
C THR A 70 -22.66 -18.39 0.90
N PRO A 71 -22.05 -17.41 1.60
CA PRO A 71 -22.21 -15.99 1.28
C PRO A 71 -21.78 -15.66 -0.15
N GLN A 72 -22.63 -14.99 -0.92
CA GLN A 72 -22.35 -14.61 -2.32
C GLN A 72 -21.72 -13.21 -2.43
N SER A 73 -21.70 -12.43 -1.35
CA SER A 73 -21.24 -11.04 -1.36
C SER A 73 -20.51 -10.63 -0.06
N LEU A 74 -19.62 -9.64 -0.16
CA LEU A 74 -18.93 -9.06 1.01
C LEU A 74 -19.93 -8.49 2.03
N GLY A 75 -21.08 -8.00 1.57
CA GLY A 75 -22.17 -7.52 2.42
C GLY A 75 -22.76 -8.66 3.25
N GLU A 76 -23.06 -9.79 2.64
CA GLU A 76 -23.55 -10.98 3.35
C GLU A 76 -22.52 -11.55 4.32
N MET A 77 -21.23 -11.47 4.00
CA MET A 77 -20.15 -11.88 4.92
C MET A 77 -20.11 -11.00 6.17
N ARG A 78 -20.37 -9.69 6.04
CA ARG A 78 -20.51 -8.77 7.19
C ARG A 78 -21.76 -9.08 7.98
N ASP A 79 -22.89 -9.22 7.30
CA ASP A 79 -24.20 -9.37 7.93
C ASP A 79 -24.33 -10.72 8.66
N LYS A 80 -23.64 -11.77 8.18
CA LYS A 80 -23.53 -13.06 8.87
C LYS A 80 -22.39 -13.12 9.91
N GLY A 81 -21.63 -12.04 10.09
CA GLY A 81 -20.59 -11.94 11.12
C GLY A 81 -19.26 -12.62 10.79
N PHE A 82 -19.05 -13.08 9.55
CA PHE A 82 -17.79 -13.67 9.09
C PHE A 82 -16.65 -12.65 9.00
N ILE A 83 -16.98 -11.38 8.73
CA ILE A 83 -16.02 -10.28 8.69
C ILE A 83 -16.51 -9.08 9.51
N SER A 84 -15.59 -8.37 10.15
CA SER A 84 -15.88 -7.14 10.88
C SER A 84 -16.18 -5.96 9.95
N GLY A 85 -16.87 -4.93 10.46
CA GLY A 85 -17.16 -3.71 9.71
C GLY A 85 -15.90 -2.96 9.23
N ALA A 86 -14.81 -3.03 10.00
CA ALA A 86 -13.52 -2.45 9.60
C ALA A 86 -12.89 -3.19 8.42
N GLN A 87 -12.96 -4.53 8.41
CA GLN A 87 -12.49 -5.35 7.28
C GLN A 87 -13.37 -5.13 6.05
N TYR A 88 -14.69 -4.99 6.22
CA TYR A 88 -15.61 -4.68 5.12
C TYR A 88 -15.22 -3.39 4.39
N SER A 89 -14.99 -2.29 5.13
CA SER A 89 -14.58 -1.01 4.52
C SER A 89 -13.28 -1.16 3.73
N GLN A 90 -12.27 -1.82 4.30
CA GLN A 90 -10.97 -2.02 3.64
C GLN A 90 -11.06 -2.90 2.38
N LEU A 91 -11.96 -3.90 2.36
CA LEU A 91 -12.17 -4.78 1.23
C LEU A 91 -12.97 -4.10 0.11
N VAL A 92 -13.95 -3.26 0.47
CA VAL A 92 -14.73 -2.45 -0.47
C VAL A 92 -13.87 -1.36 -1.10
N ASP A 93 -13.08 -0.63 -0.30
CA ASP A 93 -12.18 0.42 -0.78
C ASP A 93 -11.09 -0.15 -1.69
N ALA A 94 -10.62 -1.37 -1.40
CA ALA A 94 -9.67 -2.08 -2.26
C ALA A 94 -10.32 -2.62 -3.55
N GLY A 95 -11.65 -2.73 -3.66
CA GLY A 95 -12.32 -3.31 -4.82
C GLY A 95 -12.19 -4.84 -4.91
N VAL A 96 -12.05 -5.51 -3.76
CA VAL A 96 -11.96 -6.97 -3.65
C VAL A 96 -13.30 -7.59 -4.08
N LYS A 97 -13.23 -8.65 -4.90
CA LYS A 97 -14.42 -9.42 -5.30
C LYS A 97 -14.48 -10.75 -4.58
N VAL A 98 -15.69 -11.15 -4.19
CA VAL A 98 -15.95 -12.51 -3.69
C VAL A 98 -15.97 -13.46 -4.89
N SER A 99 -15.17 -14.52 -4.83
CA SER A 99 -15.17 -15.60 -5.82
C SER A 99 -15.69 -16.87 -5.16
N THR A 100 -16.84 -17.34 -5.62
CA THR A 100 -17.41 -18.63 -5.22
C THR A 100 -16.90 -19.70 -6.18
N ALA A 101 -16.10 -20.64 -5.67
CA ALA A 101 -15.64 -21.81 -6.41
C ALA A 101 -16.04 -23.07 -5.64
N GLY A 102 -17.11 -23.74 -6.07
CA GLY A 102 -17.70 -24.88 -5.35
C GLY A 102 -18.43 -24.48 -4.06
N SER A 103 -18.43 -25.35 -3.05
CA SER A 103 -19.00 -25.10 -1.71
C SER A 103 -18.18 -24.13 -0.84
N GLY A 104 -17.09 -23.56 -1.37
CA GLY A 104 -16.20 -22.65 -0.66
C GLY A 104 -16.32 -21.21 -1.16
N VAL A 105 -16.25 -20.25 -0.24
CA VAL A 105 -16.17 -18.81 -0.52
C VAL A 105 -14.73 -18.36 -0.36
N THR A 106 -14.16 -17.70 -1.36
CA THR A 106 -12.80 -17.14 -1.28
C THR A 106 -12.81 -15.68 -1.69
N LEU A 107 -12.04 -14.85 -1.00
CA LEU A 107 -11.78 -13.48 -1.41
C LEU A 107 -10.66 -13.45 -2.44
N LYS A 108 -10.92 -12.82 -3.59
CA LYS A 108 -9.91 -12.58 -4.61
C LYS A 108 -9.46 -11.12 -4.56
N ALA A 109 -8.19 -10.92 -4.23
CA ALA A 109 -7.57 -9.60 -4.24
C ALA A 109 -7.76 -8.92 -5.61
N PRO A 110 -7.86 -7.59 -5.65
CA PRO A 110 -7.98 -6.87 -6.90
C PRO A 110 -6.68 -7.12 -7.67
N THR A 111 -6.80 -7.78 -8.81
CA THR A 111 -5.70 -7.80 -9.77
C THR A 111 -5.54 -6.38 -10.25
N GLY A 112 -4.49 -5.71 -9.76
CA GLY A 112 -4.09 -4.39 -10.24
C GLY A 112 -4.06 -4.41 -11.77
N LYS A 113 -4.57 -3.33 -12.38
CA LYS A 113 -4.21 -3.03 -13.76
C LYS A 113 -2.72 -2.72 -13.84
#